data_AF-A0A1H4LW45-F1
#
_entry.id   AF-A0A1H4LW45-F1
#
_cell.length_a   1.000
_cell.length_b   1.000
_cell.length_c   1.000
_cell.angle_alpha   90.00
_cell.angle_beta   90.00
_cell.angle_gamma   90.00
#
_symmetry.space_group_name_H-M   'P 1'
#
loop_
_entity.id
_entity.type
_entity.pdbx_description
1 polymer ?
#
loop_
_entity_poly.entity_id
_entity_poly.type
_entity_poly.pdbx_seq_one_letter_code
_entity_poly.pdbx_strand_id
1 'polypeptide(L)'
;MDIIYQLNNMELNIGAIFISNRILQDKYPPKWMYREEPREEGGSGWRVFSGDEEEEFLDNHDNFKLVTADQLIAIDDSLKTNLLAPYGFSFEKDNNKWKIVDAPEQL
;
A
#
# COMPACT_ATOMS: atom_id res chain seq x y z
N MET A 1 0.22 20.95 22.91
CA MET A 1 -0.36 19.95 21.99
C MET A 1 0.78 19.12 21.45
N ASP A 2 0.73 17.80 21.62
CA ASP A 2 1.80 16.88 21.24
C ASP A 2 1.89 16.70 19.72
N ILE A 3 3.12 16.67 19.20
CA ILE A 3 3.43 16.38 17.78
C ILE A 3 2.87 15.01 17.38
N ILE A 4 2.87 14.05 18.30
CA ILE A 4 2.27 12.71 18.13
C ILE A 4 0.76 12.82 17.84
N TYR A 5 0.06 13.76 18.49
CA TYR A 5 -1.37 14.00 18.25
C TYR A 5 -1.62 14.64 16.88
N GLN A 6 -0.74 15.54 16.43
CA GLN A 6 -0.83 16.12 15.08
C GLN A 6 -0.55 15.07 14.00
N LEU A 7 0.42 14.18 14.19
CA LEU A 7 0.71 13.06 13.28
C LEU A 7 -0.40 12.01 13.21
N ASN A 8 -1.16 11.82 14.30
CA ASN A 8 -2.30 10.92 14.33
C ASN A 8 -3.53 11.46 13.61
N ASN A 9 -3.63 12.78 13.41
CA ASN A 9 -4.77 13.44 12.77
C ASN A 9 -4.44 14.03 11.39
N MET A 10 -3.26 13.78 10.83
CA MET A 10 -2.97 14.14 9.43
C MET A 10 -3.51 13.04 8.50
N GLU A 11 -4.50 13.39 7.70
CA GLU A 11 -4.88 12.63 6.50
C GLU A 11 -3.67 12.53 5.58
N LEU A 12 -3.30 11.31 5.17
CA LEU A 12 -2.19 11.11 4.26
C LEU A 12 -2.68 11.30 2.82
N ASN A 13 -2.66 12.54 2.33
CA ASN A 13 -3.06 12.85 0.96
C ASN A 13 -1.92 12.58 -0.03
N ILE A 14 -1.79 11.32 -0.45
CA ILE A 14 -0.75 10.86 -1.40
C ILE A 14 -1.30 10.43 -2.75
N GLY A 15 -2.59 10.66 -3.01
CA GLY A 15 -3.30 10.14 -4.19
C GLY A 15 -3.88 8.73 -3.98
N ALA A 16 -4.53 8.22 -5.02
CA ALA A 16 -5.21 6.93 -4.99
C ALA A 16 -4.24 5.75 -4.93
N ILE A 17 -4.58 4.75 -4.12
CA ILE A 17 -3.83 3.51 -3.94
C ILE A 17 -4.57 2.36 -4.59
N PHE A 18 -3.88 1.56 -5.39
CA PHE A 18 -4.43 0.36 -6.01
C PHE A 18 -4.36 -0.80 -5.02
N ILE A 19 -5.48 -1.46 -4.75
CA ILE A 19 -5.57 -2.53 -3.75
C ILE A 19 -6.33 -3.74 -4.30
N SER A 20 -5.84 -4.93 -3.95
CA SER A 20 -6.44 -6.23 -4.27
C SER A 20 -7.77 -6.47 -3.54
N ASN A 21 -8.74 -7.06 -4.25
CA ASN A 21 -9.98 -7.54 -3.66
C ASN A 21 -9.76 -8.70 -2.69
N ARG A 22 -8.62 -9.40 -2.72
CA ARG A 22 -8.29 -10.37 -1.65
C ARG A 22 -8.23 -9.68 -0.29
N ILE A 23 -7.76 -8.43 -0.25
CA ILE A 23 -7.76 -7.63 0.97
C ILE A 23 -9.16 -7.05 1.24
N LEU A 24 -9.76 -6.38 0.25
CA LEU A 24 -11.01 -5.63 0.48
C LEU A 24 -12.24 -6.52 0.69
N GLN A 25 -12.37 -7.59 -0.10
CA GLN A 25 -13.54 -8.46 -0.13
C GLN A 25 -13.30 -9.72 0.69
N ASP A 26 -12.21 -10.44 0.42
CA ASP A 26 -11.91 -11.72 1.09
C ASP A 26 -11.33 -11.56 2.49
N LYS A 27 -10.98 -10.32 2.90
CA LYS A 27 -10.44 -9.96 4.21
C LYS A 27 -9.08 -10.61 4.53
N TYR A 28 -8.30 -10.95 3.51
CA TYR A 28 -6.91 -11.37 3.69
C TYR A 28 -6.05 -10.17 4.12
N PRO A 29 -5.05 -10.38 4.98
CA PRO A 29 -4.19 -9.28 5.41
C PRO A 29 -3.31 -8.79 4.24
N PRO A 30 -2.97 -7.50 4.20
CA PRO A 30 -1.97 -7.00 3.28
C PRO A 30 -0.61 -7.59 3.66
N LYS A 31 0.09 -8.19 2.68
CA LYS A 31 1.43 -8.75 2.88
C LYS A 31 2.44 -8.34 1.83
N TRP A 32 2.02 -7.72 0.74
CA TRP A 32 2.93 -7.25 -0.29
C TRP A 32 2.50 -5.87 -0.77
N MET A 33 3.46 -4.97 -0.96
CA MET A 33 3.21 -3.67 -1.56
C MET A 33 4.43 -3.16 -2.31
N TYR A 34 4.20 -2.39 -3.38
CA TYR A 34 5.28 -1.70 -4.07
C TYR A 34 4.80 -0.35 -4.60
N ARG A 35 5.76 0.54 -4.86
CA ARG A 35 5.51 1.88 -5.39
C ARG A 35 6.22 2.09 -6.71
N GLU A 36 5.45 2.39 -7.75
CA GLU A 36 5.96 2.84 -9.05
C GLU A 36 5.51 4.26 -9.34
N GLU A 37 6.09 4.90 -10.36
CA GLU A 37 5.57 6.18 -10.83
C GLU A 37 4.12 6.00 -11.33
N PRO A 38 3.16 6.82 -10.86
CA PRO A 38 1.78 6.71 -11.29
C PRO A 38 1.66 7.08 -12.77
N ARG A 39 0.92 6.27 -13.54
CA ARG A 39 0.64 6.54 -14.95
C ARG A 39 -0.47 7.57 -15.15
N GLU A 40 -1.39 7.64 -14.19
CA GLU A 40 -2.57 8.49 -14.24
C GLU A 40 -2.47 9.63 -13.22
N GLU A 41 -3.01 10.79 -13.56
CA GLU A 41 -3.12 11.92 -12.64
C GLU A 41 -3.93 11.53 -11.38
N GLY A 42 -3.42 11.93 -10.21
CA GLY A 42 -4.05 11.62 -8.93
C GLY A 42 -3.73 10.22 -8.38
N GLY A 43 -2.95 9.39 -9.07
CA GLY A 43 -2.42 8.13 -8.54
C GLY A 43 -1.26 8.34 -7.56
N SER A 44 -1.20 7.54 -6.49
CA SER A 44 -0.08 7.56 -5.54
C SER A 44 1.15 6.79 -6.00
N GLY A 45 0.94 5.86 -6.93
CA GLY A 45 1.91 4.85 -7.34
C GLY A 45 1.90 3.58 -6.49
N TRP A 46 1.22 3.58 -5.34
CA TRP A 46 1.15 2.41 -4.46
C TRP A 46 0.21 1.34 -5.00
N ARG A 47 0.67 0.09 -4.92
CA ARG A 47 -0.09 -1.12 -5.19
C ARG A 47 0.05 -2.08 -4.02
N VAL A 48 -1.06 -2.63 -3.52
CA VAL A 48 -1.11 -3.43 -2.28
C VAL A 48 -1.89 -4.73 -2.47
N PHE A 49 -1.33 -5.84 -1.99
CA PHE A 49 -1.74 -7.21 -2.26
C PHE A 49 -1.69 -8.09 -0.99
N SER A 50 -2.42 -9.20 -0.97
CA SER A 50 -2.31 -10.21 0.08
C SER A 50 -1.08 -11.10 -0.07
N GLY A 51 -0.39 -11.03 -1.21
CA GLY A 51 0.88 -11.70 -1.50
C GLY A 51 0.73 -13.15 -1.97
N ASP A 52 -0.51 -13.63 -2.09
CA ASP A 52 -0.87 -14.98 -2.54
C ASP A 52 -1.74 -14.98 -3.80
N GLU A 53 -1.89 -13.81 -4.45
CA GLU A 53 -2.59 -13.68 -5.73
C GLU A 53 -1.88 -14.46 -6.85
N GLU A 54 -2.64 -15.31 -7.54
CA GLU A 54 -2.17 -16.04 -8.72
C GLU A 54 -2.19 -15.15 -9.98
N GLU A 55 -1.46 -15.53 -11.03
CA GLU A 55 -1.33 -14.75 -12.27
C GLU A 55 -2.69 -14.44 -12.92
N GLU A 56 -3.59 -15.42 -13.03
CA GLU A 56 -4.94 -15.22 -13.57
C GLU A 56 -5.75 -14.19 -12.75
N PHE A 57 -5.52 -14.13 -11.44
CA PHE A 57 -6.15 -13.12 -10.58
C PHE A 57 -5.58 -11.73 -10.85
N LEU A 58 -4.25 -11.61 -10.99
CA LEU A 58 -3.54 -10.36 -11.22
C LEU A 58 -3.88 -9.73 -12.58
N ASP A 59 -4.17 -10.55 -13.59
CA ASP A 59 -4.49 -10.10 -14.95
C ASP A 59 -5.90 -9.53 -15.10
N ASN A 60 -6.79 -9.75 -14.14
CA ASN A 60 -8.15 -9.23 -14.19
C ASN A 60 -8.30 -7.92 -13.41
N HIS A 61 -8.47 -6.80 -14.12
CA HIS A 61 -8.63 -5.48 -13.52
C HIS A 61 -9.82 -5.35 -12.55
N ASP A 62 -10.89 -6.14 -12.71
CA ASP A 62 -12.04 -6.11 -11.80
C ASP A 62 -11.71 -6.61 -10.39
N ASN A 63 -10.60 -7.35 -10.25
CA ASN A 63 -10.07 -7.84 -8.98
C ASN A 63 -9.41 -6.75 -8.13
N PHE A 64 -9.40 -5.50 -8.59
CA PHE A 64 -8.76 -4.40 -7.91
C PHE A 64 -9.68 -3.18 -7.76
N LYS A 65 -9.34 -2.33 -6.80
CA LYS A 65 -10.00 -1.04 -6.54
C LYS A 65 -8.98 0.05 -6.22
N LEU A 66 -9.42 1.28 -6.34
CA LEU A 66 -8.69 2.45 -5.86
C LEU A 66 -9.26 2.88 -4.50
N VAL A 67 -8.38 3.13 -3.55
CA VAL A 67 -8.72 3.59 -2.19
C VAL A 67 -7.81 4.76 -1.78
N THR A 68 -8.24 5.49 -0.76
CA THR A 68 -7.39 6.50 -0.09
C THR A 68 -6.42 5.85 0.89
N ALA A 69 -5.38 6.58 1.28
CA ALA A 69 -4.46 6.13 2.33
C ALA A 69 -5.19 5.88 3.66
N ASP A 70 -6.16 6.73 4.03
CA ASP A 70 -6.90 6.57 5.29
C ASP A 70 -7.73 5.29 5.30
N GLN A 71 -8.37 4.95 4.18
CA GLN A 71 -9.08 3.67 4.03
C GLN A 71 -8.14 2.48 4.17
N LEU A 72 -6.93 2.56 3.59
CA LEU A 72 -5.93 1.50 3.70
C LEU A 72 -5.37 1.37 5.13
N ILE A 73 -5.07 2.49 5.79
CA ILE A 73 -4.59 2.54 7.18
C ILE A 73 -5.66 2.01 8.15
N ALA A 74 -6.94 2.25 7.87
CA ALA A 74 -8.03 1.67 8.64
C ALA A 74 -8.13 0.14 8.51
N ILE A 75 -7.62 -0.44 7.42
CA ILE A 75 -7.51 -1.91 7.24
C ILE A 75 -6.31 -2.45 8.02
N ASP A 76 -5.15 -1.81 7.88
CA ASP A 76 -3.91 -2.21 8.57
C ASP A 76 -3.00 -0.99 8.78
N ASP A 77 -2.91 -0.52 10.02
CA ASP A 77 -2.18 0.70 10.37
C ASP A 77 -0.65 0.55 10.27
N SER A 78 -0.14 -0.69 10.25
CA SER A 78 1.29 -0.96 10.11
C SER A 78 1.86 -0.51 8.76
N LEU A 79 0.99 -0.26 7.77
CA LEU A 79 1.35 0.28 6.45
C LEU A 79 1.74 1.76 6.49
N LYS A 80 1.31 2.53 7.51
CA LYS A 80 1.41 4.00 7.52
C LYS A 80 2.83 4.50 7.27
N THR A 81 3.83 3.87 7.88
CA THR A 81 5.23 4.25 7.70
C THR A 81 5.74 3.97 6.28
N ASN A 82 5.33 2.84 5.69
CA ASN A 82 5.79 2.42 4.37
C ASN A 82 5.23 3.32 3.27
N LEU A 83 4.00 3.86 3.45
CA LEU A 83 3.36 4.74 2.47
C LEU A 83 4.12 6.06 2.20
N LEU A 84 5.06 6.42 3.08
CA LEU A 84 5.93 7.58 2.95
C LEU A 84 7.19 7.30 2.11
N ALA A 85 7.49 6.04 1.80
CA ALA A 85 8.68 5.67 1.03
C ALA A 85 8.60 6.19 -0.43
N PRO A 86 9.73 6.55 -1.05
CA PRO A 86 9.76 7.04 -2.42
C PRO A 86 9.44 5.94 -3.44
N TYR A 87 9.35 6.33 -4.72
CA TYR A 87 9.18 5.38 -5.82
C TYR A 87 10.33 4.37 -5.88
N GLY A 88 10.03 3.17 -6.38
CA GLY A 88 10.98 2.07 -6.51
C GLY A 88 11.10 1.18 -5.27
N PHE A 89 10.42 1.51 -4.17
CA PHE A 89 10.40 0.65 -3.00
C PHE A 89 9.34 -0.46 -3.10
N SER A 90 9.72 -1.65 -2.64
CA SER A 90 8.83 -2.79 -2.43
C SER A 90 9.00 -3.34 -1.02
N PHE A 91 7.89 -3.78 -0.42
CA PHE A 91 7.86 -4.32 0.94
C PHE A 91 7.05 -5.61 1.00
N GLU A 92 7.51 -6.52 1.86
CA GLU A 92 6.83 -7.75 2.22
C GLU A 92 6.58 -7.79 3.72
N LYS A 93 5.41 -8.28 4.14
CA LYS A 93 5.07 -8.51 5.54
C LYS A 93 5.22 -9.99 5.86
N ASP A 94 6.20 -10.29 6.71
CA ASP A 94 6.43 -11.62 7.27
C ASP A 94 6.40 -11.54 8.79
N ASN A 95 5.69 -12.48 9.43
CA ASN A 95 5.52 -12.53 10.88
C ASN A 95 5.10 -11.18 11.50
N ASN A 96 4.13 -10.50 10.86
CA ASN A 96 3.64 -9.17 11.20
C ASN A 96 4.67 -8.04 11.15
N LYS A 97 5.80 -8.23 10.45
CA LYS A 97 6.83 -7.21 10.27
C LYS A 97 7.04 -6.94 8.79
N TRP A 98 6.96 -5.67 8.41
CA TRP A 98 7.33 -5.22 7.08
C TRP A 98 8.85 -5.22 6.91
N LYS A 99 9.31 -5.74 5.78
CA LYS A 99 10.71 -5.76 5.35
C LYS A 99 10.78 -5.13 3.97
N ILE A 100 11.85 -4.39 3.70
CA ILE A 100 12.16 -3.93 2.35
C ILE A 100 12.63 -5.15 1.55
N VAL A 101 12.04 -5.36 0.38
CA VAL A 101 12.45 -6.42 -0.56
C VAL A 101 13.22 -5.82 -1.73
N ASP A 102 12.80 -4.65 -2.18
CA ASP A 102 13.50 -3.89 -3.22
C ASP A 102 13.50 -2.41 -2.87
N ALA A 103 14.58 -1.73 -3.23
CA ALA A 103 14.76 -0.30 -3.06
C ALA A 103 15.67 0.23 -4.17
N PRO A 104 15.48 1.47 -4.63
CA PRO A 104 16.35 2.07 -5.63
C PRO A 104 17.80 2.08 -5.14
N GLU A 105 18.75 1.72 -6.01
CA GLU A 105 20.18 1.54 -5.70
C GLU A 105 20.91 2.80 -5.17
N GLN A 106 20.21 3.93 -5.07
CA GLN A 106 20.78 5.23 -4.69
C GLN A 106 19.93 5.85 -3.56
N LEU A 107 20.28 5.50 -2.32
CA LEU A 107 19.89 6.21 -1.09
C LEU A 107 21.13 6.67 -0.34
#